data_AF-A0A931T9X4-F1
#
_entry.id   AF-A0A931T9X4-F1
#
_cell.length_a   1.000
_cell.length_b   1.000
_cell.length_c   1.000
_cell.angle_alpha   90.00
_cell.angle_beta   90.00
_cell.angle_gamma   90.00
#
_symmetry.space_group_name_H-M   'P 1'
#
loop_
_entity.id
_entity.type
_entity.pdbx_description
1 polymer ?
#
loop_
_entity_poly.entity_id
_entity_poly.type
_entity_poly.pdbx_seq_one_letter_code
_entity_poly.pdbx_strand_id
1 'polypeptide(L)'
;MMHEEYEELAALEAIGGVTDEESRRLEEHCKGCSSCRHALDDYREAAAGLAIALPPVSPRRDARDSLLIQIQTEAVADSRVAEATEDAAAMRRRTIPSWWSAAAAVLFLALFGWSELRLRALREELTLLETEKNAVITENMRLGNDVQAARSRLDTIRSANQLFRLAASTSSTAASANVFMDATHRRAVIVFTDLEQNDEAHSYQLWIIRGDMKPPMSAGVFDVDADGGGEVELHDMPVDVPIAGLAVTLEPRGGLSAPSGAVLLQGKA
;
A
#
# COMPACT_ATOMS: atom_id res chain seq x y z
N MET A 1 40.97 -1.26 11.80
CA MET A 1 40.08 -0.12 12.03
C MET A 1 38.66 -0.57 11.78
N MET A 2 37.74 -0.15 12.66
CA MET A 2 36.31 -0.37 12.49
C MET A 2 35.76 0.59 11.43
N HIS A 3 34.58 0.31 10.91
CA HIS A 3 33.93 1.15 9.87
C HIS A 3 33.74 2.60 10.35
N GLU A 4 33.36 2.76 11.62
CA GLU A 4 33.17 4.03 12.32
C GLU A 4 34.41 4.93 12.29
N GLU A 5 35.61 4.36 12.49
CA GLU A 5 36.86 5.13 12.46
C GLU A 5 37.15 5.71 11.06
N TYR A 6 36.76 5.02 9.98
CA TYR A 6 36.92 5.53 8.62
C TYR A 6 35.91 6.62 8.27
N GLU A 7 34.70 6.58 8.83
CA GLU A 7 33.72 7.66 8.68
C GLU A 7 34.20 8.95 9.39
N GLU A 8 34.81 8.83 10.58
CA GLU A 8 35.44 9.97 11.26
C GLU A 8 36.61 10.55 10.45
N LEU A 9 37.48 9.68 9.91
CA LEU A 9 38.55 10.07 8.99
C LEU A 9 38.01 10.78 7.74
N ALA A 10 36.87 10.34 7.20
CA ALA A 10 36.24 10.97 6.05
C ALA A 10 35.74 12.39 6.34
N ALA A 11 35.19 12.62 7.53
CA ALA A 11 34.80 13.96 7.96
C ALA A 11 36.00 14.91 8.09
N LEU A 12 37.12 14.42 8.63
CA LEU A 12 38.36 15.19 8.75
C LEU A 12 39.01 15.46 7.39
N GLU A 13 39.01 14.48 6.49
CA GLU A 13 39.51 14.60 5.11
C GLU A 13 38.76 15.70 4.35
N ALA A 14 37.43 15.77 4.48
CA ALA A 14 36.60 16.76 3.78
C ALA A 14 36.97 18.22 4.10
N ILE A 15 37.52 18.48 5.28
CA ILE A 15 37.99 19.81 5.71
C ILE A 15 39.52 19.96 5.63
N GLY A 16 40.24 18.98 5.09
CA GLY A 16 41.70 18.98 4.98
C GLY A 16 42.44 18.82 6.32
N GLY A 17 41.81 18.15 7.29
CA GLY A 17 42.31 17.98 8.67
C GLY A 17 43.10 16.70 8.92
N VAL A 18 43.43 15.91 7.89
CA VAL A 18 44.18 14.65 8.03
C VAL A 18 45.61 14.75 7.54
N THR A 19 46.44 13.79 7.93
CA THR A 19 47.81 13.62 7.42
C THR A 19 47.83 12.86 6.08
N ASP A 20 48.92 12.98 5.31
CA ASP A 20 49.12 12.25 4.04
C ASP A 20 49.02 10.72 4.20
N GLU A 21 49.39 10.19 5.36
CA GLU A 21 49.30 8.77 5.67
C GLU A 21 47.84 8.34 5.92
N GLU A 22 47.08 9.16 6.64
CA GLU A 22 45.67 8.94 6.92
C GLU A 22 44.80 9.04 5.66
N SER A 23 45.07 10.03 4.81
CA SER A 23 44.40 10.20 3.51
C SER A 23 44.61 8.96 2.63
N ARG A 24 45.86 8.47 2.52
CA ARG A 24 46.17 7.26 1.75
C ARG A 24 45.48 6.01 2.29
N ARG A 25 45.37 5.88 3.61
CA ARG A 25 44.67 4.77 4.26
C ARG A 25 43.17 4.81 4.00
N LEU A 26 42.57 6.00 4.05
CA LEU A 26 41.16 6.22 3.73
C LEU A 26 40.90 5.90 2.25
N GLU A 27 41.74 6.37 1.33
CA GLU A 27 41.64 6.08 -0.11
C GLU A 27 41.70 4.58 -0.40
N GLU A 28 42.63 3.86 0.24
CA GLU A 28 42.76 2.41 0.05
C GLU A 28 41.51 1.66 0.55
N HIS A 29 40.95 2.06 1.70
CA HIS A 29 39.72 1.48 2.22
C HIS A 29 38.51 1.78 1.31
N CYS A 30 38.43 3.01 0.81
CA CYS A 30 37.38 3.45 -0.10
C CYS A 30 37.39 2.70 -1.44
N LYS A 31 38.46 1.99 -1.84
CA LYS A 31 38.40 1.08 -3.01
C LYS A 31 37.46 -0.10 -2.78
N GLY A 32 37.38 -0.61 -1.54
CA GLY A 32 36.63 -1.82 -1.18
C GLY A 32 35.27 -1.59 -0.51
N CYS A 33 35.01 -0.40 0.04
CA CYS A 33 33.82 -0.12 0.84
C CYS A 33 32.95 0.99 0.23
N SER A 34 31.70 0.69 -0.13
CA SER A 34 30.79 1.68 -0.74
C SER A 34 30.20 2.68 0.26
N SER A 35 29.95 2.29 1.51
CA SER A 35 29.41 3.21 2.52
C SER A 35 30.42 4.29 2.91
N CYS A 36 31.71 3.93 3.12
CA CYS A 36 32.76 4.92 3.37
C CYS A 36 32.97 5.89 2.20
N ARG A 37 32.81 5.43 0.95
CA ARG A 37 32.84 6.32 -0.23
C ARG A 37 31.72 7.35 -0.19
N HIS A 38 30.49 6.91 0.08
CA HIS A 38 29.35 7.83 0.17
C HIS A 38 29.52 8.81 1.34
N ALA A 39 29.96 8.33 2.51
CA ALA A 39 30.22 9.21 3.65
C ALA A 39 31.25 10.31 3.32
N LEU A 40 32.34 9.96 2.62
CA LEU A 40 33.34 10.93 2.17
C LEU A 40 32.77 11.95 1.19
N ASP A 41 31.94 11.53 0.23
CA ASP A 41 31.31 12.43 -0.73
C ASP A 41 30.31 13.37 -0.03
N ASP A 42 29.49 12.85 0.90
CA ASP A 42 28.53 13.63 1.69
C ASP A 42 29.25 14.71 2.53
N TYR A 43 30.35 14.34 3.19
CA TYR A 43 31.13 15.30 3.97
C TYR A 43 31.82 16.36 3.09
N ARG A 44 32.30 15.99 1.90
CA ARG A 44 32.87 16.94 0.94
C ARG A 44 31.83 17.93 0.42
N GLU A 45 30.61 17.47 0.16
CA GLU A 45 29.50 18.34 -0.22
C GLU A 45 29.15 19.33 0.90
N ALA A 46 29.06 18.85 2.14
CA ALA A 46 28.83 19.71 3.30
C ALA A 46 29.95 20.76 3.48
N ALA A 47 31.22 20.36 3.34
CA ALA A 47 32.37 21.25 3.41
C ALA A 47 32.35 22.31 2.28
N ALA A 48 31.98 21.92 1.06
CA ALA A 48 31.80 22.87 -0.05
C ALA A 48 30.67 23.87 0.22
N GLY A 49 29.55 23.43 0.79
CA GLY A 49 28.46 24.30 1.21
C GLY A 49 28.91 25.35 2.25
N LEU A 50 29.73 24.95 3.22
CA LEU A 50 30.35 25.87 4.19
C LEU A 50 31.27 26.88 3.51
N ALA A 51 32.08 26.44 2.53
CA ALA A 51 32.99 27.32 1.80
C ALA A 51 32.24 28.41 1.00
N ILE A 52 31.08 28.07 0.42
CA ILE A 52 30.23 29.03 -0.32
C ILE A 52 29.58 30.05 0.63
N ALA A 53 29.28 29.66 1.87
CA ALA A 53 28.68 30.56 2.86
C ALA A 53 29.64 31.62 3.42
N LEU A 54 30.96 31.45 3.20
CA LEU A 54 31.97 32.40 3.64
C LEU A 54 32.02 33.64 2.73
N PRO A 55 32.28 34.85 3.28
CA PRO A 55 32.49 36.03 2.47
C PRO A 55 33.65 35.84 1.47
N PRO A 56 33.46 36.19 0.18
CA PRO A 56 34.49 36.00 -0.82
C PRO A 56 35.70 36.91 -0.54
N VAL A 57 36.89 36.31 -0.45
CA VAL A 57 38.16 37.03 -0.36
C VAL A 57 38.73 37.19 -1.76
N SER A 58 39.05 38.42 -2.15
CA SER A 58 39.65 38.67 -3.47
C SER A 58 41.07 38.09 -3.51
N PRO A 59 41.38 37.21 -4.48
CA PRO A 59 42.73 36.69 -4.64
C PRO A 59 43.68 37.81 -5.14
N ARG A 60 44.99 37.52 -5.15
CA ARG A 60 45.97 38.45 -5.73
C ARG A 60 45.64 38.72 -7.20
N ARG A 61 45.93 39.95 -7.67
CA ARG A 61 45.58 40.41 -9.04
C ARG A 61 46.20 39.56 -10.15
N ASP A 62 47.33 38.90 -9.86
CA ASP A 62 48.08 38.00 -10.75
C ASP A 62 47.68 36.53 -10.59
N ALA A 63 46.76 36.17 -9.67
CA ALA A 63 46.44 34.78 -9.36
C ALA A 63 45.83 34.04 -10.55
N ARG A 64 44.93 34.69 -11.28
CA ARG A 64 44.30 34.12 -12.49
C ARG A 64 45.33 33.84 -13.57
N ASP A 65 46.19 34.82 -13.86
CA ASP A 65 47.17 34.71 -14.94
C ASP A 65 48.27 33.70 -14.56
N SER A 66 48.69 33.68 -13.29
CA SER A 66 49.63 32.68 -12.74
C SER A 66 49.06 31.27 -12.82
N LEU A 67 47.79 31.08 -12.48
CA LEU A 67 47.10 29.79 -12.57
C LEU A 67 46.95 29.34 -14.03
N LEU A 68 46.57 30.24 -14.94
CA LEU A 68 46.45 29.92 -16.37
C LEU A 68 47.79 29.54 -16.99
N ILE A 69 48.87 30.21 -16.59
CA ILE A 69 50.24 29.83 -16.96
C ILE A 69 50.56 28.45 -16.40
N GLN A 70 50.26 28.19 -15.12
CA GLN A 70 50.53 26.90 -14.49
C GLN A 70 49.76 25.76 -15.16
N ILE A 71 48.46 25.94 -15.43
CA ILE A 71 47.61 25.00 -16.17
C ILE A 71 48.16 24.78 -17.59
N GLN A 72 48.61 25.83 -18.28
CA GLN A 72 49.23 25.66 -19.60
C GLN A 72 50.55 24.91 -19.51
N THR A 73 51.40 25.16 -18.52
CA THR A 73 52.65 24.41 -18.34
C THR A 73 52.41 22.97 -17.93
N GLU A 74 51.41 22.69 -17.09
CA GLU A 74 51.00 21.33 -16.73
C GLU A 74 50.34 20.64 -17.91
N ALA A 75 49.45 21.29 -18.66
CA ALA A 75 48.85 20.74 -19.87
C ALA A 75 49.89 20.51 -20.98
N VAL A 76 50.92 21.36 -21.09
CA VAL A 76 52.05 21.15 -22.00
C VAL A 76 52.98 20.07 -21.47
N ALA A 77 53.14 19.90 -20.15
CA ALA A 77 53.92 18.81 -19.56
C ALA A 77 53.19 17.46 -19.71
N ASP A 78 51.88 17.40 -19.45
CA ASP A 78 51.01 16.25 -19.70
C ASP A 78 50.89 15.97 -21.19
N SER A 79 50.80 16.99 -22.05
CA SER A 79 50.88 16.80 -23.50
C SER A 79 52.26 16.34 -23.93
N ARG A 80 53.36 16.76 -23.29
CA ARG A 80 54.72 16.27 -23.62
C ARG A 80 54.98 14.88 -23.07
N VAL A 81 54.39 14.50 -21.94
CA VAL A 81 54.40 13.13 -21.41
C VAL A 81 53.49 12.26 -22.27
N ALA A 82 52.31 12.74 -22.65
CA ALA A 82 51.40 12.08 -23.58
C ALA A 82 52.04 11.94 -24.97
N GLU A 83 52.63 12.98 -25.55
CA GLU A 83 53.35 12.99 -26.82
C GLU A 83 54.63 12.15 -26.75
N ALA A 84 55.40 12.18 -25.66
CA ALA A 84 56.56 11.29 -25.49
C ALA A 84 56.13 9.82 -25.29
N THR A 85 54.97 9.57 -24.67
CA THR A 85 54.37 8.23 -24.60
C THR A 85 53.70 7.83 -25.92
N GLU A 86 53.21 8.76 -26.72
CA GLU A 86 52.62 8.53 -28.04
C GLU A 86 53.69 8.32 -29.11
N ASP A 87 54.85 9.00 -29.03
CA ASP A 87 56.00 8.74 -29.89
C ASP A 87 56.69 7.42 -29.50
N ALA A 88 56.75 7.08 -28.21
CA ALA A 88 57.18 5.75 -27.76
C ALA A 88 56.15 4.64 -28.08
N ALA A 89 54.84 4.93 -28.05
CA ALA A 89 53.77 4.00 -28.41
C ALA A 89 53.54 3.90 -29.93
N ALA A 90 53.90 4.93 -30.70
CA ALA A 90 53.88 4.90 -32.16
C ALA A 90 54.96 3.96 -32.70
N MET A 91 56.12 3.88 -32.04
CA MET A 91 57.15 2.88 -32.34
C MET A 91 56.81 1.47 -31.81
N ARG A 92 55.80 1.34 -30.94
CA ARG A 92 55.32 0.07 -30.38
C ARG A 92 53.80 -0.06 -30.49
N ARG A 93 53.24 0.19 -31.69
CA ARG A 93 51.94 -0.36 -32.07
C ARG A 93 52.08 -1.86 -32.22
N ARG A 94 52.05 -2.58 -31.08
CA ARG A 94 51.65 -3.98 -31.07
C ARG A 94 50.20 -3.98 -31.52
N THR A 95 49.98 -4.26 -32.80
CA THR A 95 48.65 -4.51 -33.34
C THR A 95 48.04 -5.63 -32.51
N ILE A 96 47.04 -5.29 -31.69
CA ILE A 96 46.23 -6.30 -31.03
C ILE A 96 45.61 -7.09 -32.18
N PRO A 97 45.92 -8.39 -32.32
CA PRO A 97 45.48 -9.12 -33.49
C PRO A 97 43.94 -9.16 -33.48
N SER A 98 43.32 -8.94 -34.64
CA SER A 98 41.87 -8.70 -34.85
C SER A 98 40.92 -9.73 -34.20
N TRP A 99 41.42 -10.88 -33.73
CA TRP A 99 40.63 -11.87 -33.00
C TRP A 99 40.37 -11.50 -31.54
N TRP A 100 41.19 -10.64 -30.90
CA TRP A 100 40.98 -10.20 -29.52
C TRP A 100 39.85 -9.16 -29.40
N SER A 101 39.70 -8.26 -30.38
CA SER A 101 38.55 -7.34 -30.43
C SER A 101 37.24 -8.09 -30.67
N ALA A 102 37.27 -9.12 -31.52
CA ALA A 102 36.13 -10.02 -31.70
C ALA A 102 35.80 -10.80 -30.41
N ALA A 103 36.81 -11.31 -29.70
CA ALA A 103 36.62 -12.01 -28.42
C ALA A 103 36.05 -11.08 -27.33
N ALA A 104 36.53 -9.84 -27.23
CA ALA A 104 36.02 -8.85 -26.28
C ALA A 104 34.57 -8.46 -26.57
N ALA A 105 34.20 -8.29 -27.85
CA ALA A 105 32.81 -8.01 -28.24
C ALA A 105 31.87 -9.17 -27.90
N VAL A 106 32.28 -10.42 -28.13
CA VAL A 106 31.49 -11.61 -27.75
C VAL A 106 31.32 -11.69 -26.24
N LEU A 107 32.38 -11.47 -25.46
CA LEU A 107 32.31 -11.46 -24.00
C LEU A 107 31.38 -10.35 -23.49
N PHE A 108 31.45 -9.16 -24.06
CA PHE A 108 30.55 -8.06 -23.71
C PHE A 108 29.10 -8.41 -24.01
N LEU A 109 28.79 -8.95 -25.20
CA LEU A 109 27.44 -9.39 -25.55
C LEU A 109 26.94 -10.52 -24.64
N ALA A 110 27.81 -11.45 -24.25
CA ALA A 110 27.48 -12.52 -23.31
C ALA A 110 27.17 -11.97 -21.91
N LEU A 111 28.01 -11.07 -21.38
CA LEU A 111 27.79 -10.43 -20.08
C LEU A 111 26.55 -9.53 -20.08
N PHE A 112 26.36 -8.76 -21.16
CA PHE A 112 25.19 -7.91 -21.33
C PHE A 112 23.91 -8.74 -21.44
N GLY A 113 23.91 -9.80 -22.25
CA GLY A 113 22.80 -10.74 -22.35
C GLY A 113 22.49 -11.45 -21.03
N TRP A 114 23.53 -11.84 -20.28
CA TRP A 114 23.39 -12.41 -18.94
C TRP A 114 22.78 -11.41 -17.95
N SER A 115 23.26 -10.16 -17.96
CA SER A 115 22.75 -9.08 -17.12
C SER A 115 21.28 -8.80 -17.41
N GLU A 116 20.91 -8.72 -18.70
CA GLU A 116 19.54 -8.54 -19.14
C GLU A 116 18.63 -9.69 -18.68
N LEU A 117 19.09 -10.94 -18.82
CA LEU A 117 18.32 -12.10 -18.36
C LEU A 117 18.15 -12.12 -16.83
N ARG A 118 19.21 -11.78 -16.08
CA ARG A 118 19.17 -11.62 -14.62
C ARG A 118 18.19 -10.51 -14.20
N LEU A 119 18.19 -9.39 -14.90
CA LEU A 119 17.32 -8.26 -14.61
C LEU A 119 15.85 -8.58 -14.91
N ARG A 120 15.59 -9.36 -15.97
CA ARG A 120 14.25 -9.90 -16.27
C ARG A 120 13.76 -10.83 -15.18
N ALA A 121 14.59 -11.80 -14.77
CA ALA A 121 14.23 -12.74 -13.70
C ALA A 121 13.91 -12.03 -12.37
N LEU A 122 14.68 -11.00 -12.00
CA LEU A 122 14.42 -10.23 -10.78
C LEU A 122 13.12 -9.39 -10.89
N ARG A 123 12.83 -8.83 -12.07
CA ARG A 123 11.57 -8.12 -12.32
C ARG A 123 10.37 -9.06 -12.22
N GLU A 124 10.48 -10.28 -12.76
CA GLU A 124 9.42 -11.29 -12.64
C GLU A 124 9.17 -11.66 -11.17
N GLU A 125 10.22 -11.89 -10.38
CA GLU A 125 10.10 -12.16 -8.95
C GLU A 125 9.43 -11.00 -8.19
N LEU A 126 9.81 -9.75 -8.48
CA LEU A 126 9.17 -8.57 -7.90
C LEU A 126 7.68 -8.49 -8.26
N THR A 127 7.33 -8.71 -9.53
CA THR A 127 5.92 -8.68 -9.95
C THR A 127 5.11 -9.79 -9.26
N LEU A 128 5.69 -10.98 -9.10
CA LEU A 128 5.03 -12.09 -8.42
C LEU A 128 4.81 -11.74 -6.94
N LEU A 129 5.84 -11.24 -6.26
CA LEU A 129 5.75 -10.87 -4.86
C LEU A 129 4.76 -9.72 -4.64
N GLU A 130 4.71 -8.74 -5.55
CA GLU A 130 3.72 -7.67 -5.51
C GLU A 130 2.29 -8.19 -5.68
N THR A 131 2.07 -9.14 -6.59
CA THR A 131 0.73 -9.74 -6.77
C THR A 131 0.29 -10.52 -5.53
N GLU A 132 1.18 -11.32 -4.93
CA GLU A 132 0.89 -12.05 -3.69
C GLU A 132 0.61 -11.09 -2.53
N LYS A 133 1.45 -10.06 -2.36
CA LYS A 133 1.25 -9.02 -1.35
C LYS A 133 -0.10 -8.33 -1.53
N ASN A 134 -0.47 -7.97 -2.75
CA ASN A 134 -1.75 -7.31 -3.04
C ASN A 134 -2.95 -8.24 -2.80
N ALA A 135 -2.82 -9.53 -3.07
CA ALA A 135 -3.84 -10.52 -2.74
C ALA A 135 -4.05 -10.60 -1.22
N VAL A 136 -2.96 -10.67 -0.43
CA VAL A 136 -3.02 -10.68 1.03
C VAL A 136 -3.60 -9.39 1.60
N ILE A 137 -3.23 -8.22 1.04
CA ILE A 137 -3.80 -6.94 1.44
C ILE A 137 -5.31 -6.91 1.18
N THR A 138 -5.75 -7.39 0.00
CA THR A 138 -7.16 -7.46 -0.37
C THR A 138 -7.94 -8.36 0.58
N GLU A 139 -7.39 -9.52 0.92
CA GLU A 139 -7.99 -10.45 1.87
C GLU A 139 -8.06 -9.85 3.28
N ASN A 140 -7.00 -9.18 3.75
CA ASN A 140 -7.02 -8.50 5.04
C ASN A 140 -8.07 -7.38 5.09
N MET A 141 -8.24 -6.62 4.00
CA MET A 141 -9.30 -5.61 3.92
C MET A 141 -10.69 -6.26 3.97
N ARG A 142 -10.88 -7.37 3.25
CA ARG A 142 -12.13 -8.15 3.26
C ARG A 142 -12.46 -8.65 4.67
N LEU A 143 -11.52 -9.32 5.32
CA LEU A 143 -11.68 -9.80 6.70
C LEU A 143 -11.93 -8.65 7.67
N GLY A 144 -11.25 -7.51 7.50
CA GLY A 144 -11.46 -6.30 8.30
C GLY A 144 -12.90 -5.77 8.17
N ASN A 145 -13.43 -5.74 6.94
CA ASN A 145 -14.81 -5.34 6.67
C ASN A 145 -15.82 -6.33 7.27
N ASP A 146 -15.57 -7.63 7.14
CA ASP A 146 -16.44 -8.68 7.70
C ASP A 146 -16.50 -8.60 9.23
N VAL A 147 -15.35 -8.40 9.88
CA VAL A 147 -15.26 -8.21 11.34
C VAL A 147 -15.99 -6.92 11.76
N GLN A 148 -15.84 -5.83 11.00
CA GLN A 148 -16.51 -4.58 11.30
C GLN A 148 -18.03 -4.70 11.15
N ALA A 149 -18.52 -5.39 10.11
CA ALA A 149 -19.93 -5.68 9.92
C ALA A 149 -20.49 -6.53 11.06
N ALA A 150 -19.80 -7.60 11.45
CA ALA A 150 -20.19 -8.42 12.60
C ALA A 150 -20.21 -7.61 13.92
N ARG A 151 -19.27 -6.68 14.11
CA ARG A 151 -19.26 -5.78 15.27
C ARG A 151 -20.44 -4.79 15.27
N SER A 152 -20.80 -4.22 14.12
CA SER A 152 -21.95 -3.33 13.99
C SER A 152 -23.24 -4.02 14.43
N ARG A 153 -23.44 -5.25 13.96
CA ARG A 153 -24.58 -6.09 14.31
C ARG A 153 -24.66 -6.38 15.81
N LEU A 154 -23.56 -6.81 16.41
CA LEU A 154 -23.48 -7.05 17.86
C LEU A 154 -23.74 -5.78 18.67
N ASP A 155 -23.27 -4.62 18.19
CA ASP A 155 -23.55 -3.35 18.86
C ASP A 155 -25.06 -3.02 18.81
N THR A 156 -25.72 -3.19 17.65
CA THR A 156 -27.18 -3.04 17.51
C THR A 156 -27.94 -4.00 18.42
N ILE A 157 -27.54 -5.27 18.52
CA ILE A 157 -28.17 -6.24 19.43
C ILE A 157 -27.98 -5.81 20.90
N ARG A 158 -26.80 -5.32 21.26
CA ARG A 158 -26.48 -4.89 22.63
C ARG A 158 -27.17 -3.57 23.01
N SER A 159 -27.31 -2.65 22.07
CA SER A 159 -28.00 -1.38 22.25
C SER A 159 -29.51 -1.49 22.04
N ALA A 160 -30.00 -2.65 21.60
CA ALA A 160 -31.42 -2.89 21.39
C ALA A 160 -32.22 -2.59 22.67
N ASN A 161 -33.19 -1.69 22.52
CA ASN A 161 -34.08 -1.27 23.59
C ASN A 161 -35.49 -1.89 23.45
N GLN A 162 -35.75 -2.59 22.34
CA GLN A 162 -36.98 -3.34 22.11
C GLN A 162 -36.66 -4.70 21.46
N LEU A 163 -37.40 -5.74 21.87
CA LEU A 163 -37.29 -7.08 21.33
C LEU A 163 -38.67 -7.59 20.92
N PHE A 164 -38.83 -8.01 19.68
CA PHE A 164 -40.06 -8.64 19.19
C PHE A 164 -39.77 -10.09 18.79
N ARG A 165 -40.64 -11.01 19.21
CA ARG A 165 -40.61 -12.40 18.75
C ARG A 165 -41.74 -12.62 17.76
N LEU A 166 -41.38 -12.99 16.54
CA LEU A 166 -42.32 -13.29 15.47
C LEU A 166 -42.43 -14.80 15.35
N ALA A 167 -43.66 -15.30 15.32
CA ALA A 167 -43.96 -16.71 15.09
C ALA A 167 -44.74 -16.86 13.78
N ALA A 168 -44.67 -18.05 13.19
CA ALA A 168 -45.48 -18.38 12.03
C ALA A 168 -46.97 -18.12 12.27
N SER A 169 -47.61 -17.40 11.34
CA SER A 169 -49.06 -17.14 11.38
C SER A 169 -49.88 -18.41 11.15
N THR A 170 -49.32 -19.38 10.43
CA THR A 170 -49.92 -20.69 10.20
C THR A 170 -49.16 -21.76 10.97
N SER A 171 -49.87 -22.66 11.65
CA SER A 171 -49.29 -23.74 12.47
C SER A 171 -48.55 -24.82 11.66
N SER A 172 -48.42 -24.67 10.34
CA SER A 172 -47.75 -25.61 9.43
C SER A 172 -46.25 -25.42 9.33
N THR A 173 -45.71 -24.30 9.81
CA THR A 173 -44.31 -23.91 9.61
C THR A 173 -43.65 -23.66 10.96
N ALA A 174 -42.42 -24.17 11.15
CA ALA A 174 -41.61 -23.91 12.35
C ALA A 174 -40.92 -22.52 12.32
N ALA A 175 -41.16 -21.74 11.27
CA ALA A 175 -40.50 -20.46 11.03
C ALA A 175 -40.73 -19.47 12.17
N SER A 176 -39.66 -18.81 12.61
CA SER A 176 -39.71 -17.77 13.63
C SER A 176 -38.65 -16.70 13.40
N ALA A 177 -38.80 -15.56 14.06
CA ALA A 177 -37.81 -14.50 14.04
C ALA A 177 -37.70 -13.76 15.37
N ASN A 178 -36.50 -13.32 15.73
CA ASN A 178 -36.28 -12.34 16.78
C ASN A 178 -35.82 -11.03 16.16
N VAL A 179 -36.52 -9.93 16.45
CA VAL A 179 -36.17 -8.59 16.00
C VAL A 179 -35.62 -7.80 17.19
N PHE A 180 -34.32 -7.54 17.17
CA PHE A 180 -33.62 -6.68 18.10
C PHE A 180 -33.59 -5.26 17.54
N MET A 181 -34.32 -4.34 18.17
CA MET A 181 -34.48 -2.98 17.66
C MET A 181 -33.79 -1.98 18.57
N ASP A 182 -32.92 -1.17 18.00
CA ASP A 182 -32.36 0.03 18.60
C ASP A 182 -33.13 1.24 18.06
N ALA A 183 -34.19 1.62 18.77
CA ALA A 183 -35.00 2.77 18.41
C ALA A 183 -34.24 4.10 18.54
N THR A 184 -33.11 4.15 19.26
CA THR A 184 -32.32 5.37 19.43
C THR A 184 -31.53 5.66 18.14
N HIS A 185 -30.90 4.63 17.58
CA HIS A 185 -30.12 4.74 16.34
C HIS A 185 -30.91 4.34 15.09
N ARG A 186 -32.20 4.02 15.22
CA ARG A 186 -33.10 3.61 14.13
C ARG A 186 -32.59 2.39 13.35
N ARG A 187 -32.00 1.42 14.08
CA ARG A 187 -31.48 0.18 13.52
C ARG A 187 -32.26 -1.02 14.05
N ALA A 188 -32.36 -2.07 13.27
CA ALA A 188 -32.90 -3.35 13.73
C ALA A 188 -32.08 -4.51 13.16
N VAL A 189 -31.81 -5.50 13.99
CA VAL A 189 -31.26 -6.79 13.56
C VAL A 189 -32.36 -7.83 13.70
N ILE A 190 -32.62 -8.56 12.62
CA ILE A 190 -33.59 -9.63 12.58
C ILE A 190 -32.86 -10.96 12.41
N VAL A 191 -33.11 -11.88 13.33
CA VAL A 191 -32.56 -13.25 13.29
C VAL A 191 -33.71 -14.20 13.01
N PHE A 192 -33.70 -14.85 11.85
CA PHE A 192 -34.72 -15.80 11.43
C PHE A 192 -34.29 -17.24 11.72
N THR A 193 -35.27 -18.13 11.81
CA THR A 193 -35.05 -19.58 11.91
C THR A 193 -36.11 -20.28 11.10
N ASP A 194 -35.69 -21.22 10.24
CA ASP A 194 -36.56 -22.03 9.37
C ASP A 194 -37.48 -21.20 8.45
N LEU A 195 -37.02 -20.04 7.99
CA LEU A 195 -37.73 -19.23 6.98
C LEU A 195 -37.21 -19.60 5.59
N GLU A 196 -38.11 -19.91 4.66
CA GLU A 196 -37.75 -20.39 3.33
C GLU A 196 -37.01 -19.33 2.50
N GLN A 197 -36.05 -19.73 1.67
CA GLN A 197 -35.37 -18.82 0.74
C GLN A 197 -36.36 -18.25 -0.27
N ASN A 198 -36.32 -16.93 -0.51
CA ASN A 198 -37.11 -16.30 -1.55
C ASN A 198 -36.48 -16.51 -2.95
N ASP A 199 -37.33 -16.53 -3.98
CA ASP A 199 -36.90 -16.57 -5.37
C ASP A 199 -36.45 -15.19 -5.89
N GLU A 200 -35.98 -15.12 -7.14
CA GLU A 200 -35.56 -13.86 -7.77
C GLU A 200 -36.72 -12.87 -8.02
N ALA A 201 -37.96 -13.33 -7.99
CA ALA A 201 -39.16 -12.53 -8.28
C ALA A 201 -39.75 -11.89 -7.01
N HIS A 202 -39.35 -12.34 -5.83
CA HIS A 202 -39.90 -11.92 -4.54
C HIS A 202 -38.80 -11.47 -3.58
N SER A 203 -39.23 -10.73 -2.56
CA SER A 203 -38.43 -10.36 -1.39
C SER A 203 -39.31 -10.37 -0.15
N TYR A 204 -38.71 -10.63 1.01
CA TYR A 204 -39.42 -10.47 2.26
C TYR A 204 -39.51 -9.00 2.66
N GLN A 205 -40.60 -8.63 3.31
CA GLN A 205 -40.79 -7.28 3.80
C GLN A 205 -41.27 -7.28 5.25
N LEU A 206 -40.56 -6.52 6.09
CA LEU A 206 -40.95 -6.27 7.47
C LEU A 206 -41.93 -5.09 7.52
N TRP A 207 -43.00 -5.26 8.29
CA TRP A 207 -44.05 -4.28 8.49
C TRP A 207 -44.19 -3.91 9.95
N ILE A 208 -44.32 -2.62 10.23
CA ILE A 208 -44.70 -2.07 11.53
C ILE A 208 -46.22 -1.91 11.59
N ILE A 209 -46.84 -2.63 12.52
CA ILE A 209 -48.27 -2.54 12.83
C ILE A 209 -48.45 -1.42 13.85
N ARG A 210 -49.24 -0.40 13.49
CA ARG A 210 -49.43 0.81 14.30
C ARG A 210 -50.81 0.84 14.98
N GLY A 211 -51.08 -0.17 15.79
CA GLY A 211 -52.40 -0.38 16.41
C GLY A 211 -53.48 -0.60 15.35
N ASP A 212 -54.53 0.21 15.38
CA ASP A 212 -55.64 0.14 14.43
C ASP A 212 -55.39 0.90 13.12
N MET A 213 -54.25 1.60 12.99
CA MET A 213 -53.93 2.37 11.78
C MET A 213 -53.48 1.45 10.64
N LYS A 214 -54.25 1.51 9.53
CA LYS A 214 -53.97 0.81 8.28
C LYS A 214 -53.60 1.79 7.15
N PRO A 215 -52.73 1.41 6.20
CA PRO A 215 -51.99 0.16 6.15
C PRO A 215 -50.82 0.12 7.15
N PRO A 216 -50.28 -1.08 7.45
CA PRO A 216 -48.99 -1.22 8.12
C PRO A 216 -47.91 -0.43 7.40
N MET A 217 -46.91 0.06 8.14
CA MET A 217 -45.81 0.84 7.58
C MET A 217 -44.66 -0.09 7.21
N SER A 218 -44.09 0.07 6.01
CA SER A 218 -42.88 -0.66 5.61
C SER A 218 -41.72 -0.28 6.53
N ALA A 219 -41.07 -1.30 7.11
CA ALA A 219 -39.89 -1.14 7.96
C ALA A 219 -38.60 -1.52 7.22
N GLY A 220 -38.70 -2.33 6.16
CA GLY A 220 -37.57 -2.69 5.32
C GLY A 220 -37.84 -3.93 4.50
N VAL A 221 -37.08 -4.09 3.42
CA VAL A 221 -37.14 -5.23 2.49
C VAL A 221 -35.83 -5.99 2.59
N PHE A 222 -35.89 -7.31 2.56
CA PHE A 222 -34.73 -8.18 2.71
C PHE A 222 -34.91 -9.52 1.99
N ASP A 223 -33.80 -10.22 1.81
CA ASP A 223 -33.75 -11.56 1.24
C ASP A 223 -33.26 -12.56 2.31
N VAL A 224 -33.69 -13.80 2.19
CA VAL A 224 -33.23 -14.93 3.02
C VAL A 224 -32.44 -15.88 2.12
N ASP A 225 -31.30 -16.33 2.59
CA ASP A 225 -30.40 -17.25 1.89
C ASP A 225 -30.81 -18.72 2.05
N ALA A 226 -30.16 -19.60 1.27
CA ALA A 226 -30.50 -21.01 1.14
C ALA A 226 -30.40 -21.80 2.46
N ASP A 227 -29.66 -21.28 3.44
CA ASP A 227 -29.45 -21.95 4.73
C ASP A 227 -30.66 -21.79 5.67
N GLY A 228 -31.67 -20.99 5.31
CA GLY A 228 -32.95 -20.84 6.05
C GLY A 228 -32.84 -20.21 7.45
N GLY A 229 -31.62 -19.97 7.90
CA GLY A 229 -31.25 -19.20 9.07
C GLY A 229 -30.40 -18.02 8.62
N GLY A 230 -30.90 -16.81 8.82
CA GLY A 230 -30.26 -15.60 8.34
C GLY A 230 -30.38 -14.46 9.35
N GLU A 231 -29.38 -13.59 9.34
CA GLU A 231 -29.39 -12.34 10.08
C GLU A 231 -29.46 -11.17 9.10
N VAL A 232 -30.44 -10.28 9.28
CA VAL A 232 -30.63 -9.10 8.44
C VAL A 232 -30.55 -7.84 9.31
N GLU A 233 -29.71 -6.90 8.91
CA GLU A 233 -29.64 -5.57 9.53
C GLU A 233 -30.40 -4.55 8.69
N LEU A 234 -31.45 -3.96 9.27
CA LEU A 234 -32.22 -2.86 8.69
C LEU A 234 -31.78 -1.53 9.31
N HIS A 235 -31.66 -0.53 8.44
CA HIS A 235 -31.31 0.85 8.78
C HIS A 235 -32.50 1.76 8.50
N ASP A 236 -32.46 2.98 9.04
CA ASP A 236 -33.49 4.01 8.86
C ASP A 236 -34.91 3.57 9.29
N MET A 237 -34.98 2.70 10.29
CA MET A 237 -36.24 2.16 10.81
C MET A 237 -37.21 3.29 11.21
N PRO A 238 -38.48 3.26 10.80
CA PRO A 238 -39.44 4.30 11.15
C PRO A 238 -39.98 4.07 12.56
N VAL A 239 -39.17 4.44 13.56
CA VAL A 239 -39.44 4.22 15.00
C VAL A 239 -40.16 5.37 15.68
N ASP A 240 -40.42 6.48 14.97
CA ASP A 240 -41.15 7.65 15.50
C ASP A 240 -42.68 7.44 15.58
N VAL A 241 -43.13 6.20 15.39
CA VAL A 241 -44.54 5.81 15.40
C VAL A 241 -44.76 4.73 16.47
N PRO A 242 -45.95 4.67 17.08
CA PRO A 242 -46.26 3.59 18.01
C PRO A 242 -46.22 2.23 17.30
N ILE A 243 -45.39 1.32 17.82
CA ILE A 243 -45.24 -0.05 17.32
C ILE A 243 -46.09 -0.96 18.20
N ALA A 244 -47.24 -1.41 17.70
CA ALA A 244 -48.09 -2.39 18.38
C ALA A 244 -47.67 -3.84 18.08
N GLY A 245 -46.91 -4.03 17.01
CA GLY A 245 -46.39 -5.33 16.59
C GLY A 245 -45.67 -5.24 15.25
N LEU A 246 -45.11 -6.36 14.85
CA LEU A 246 -44.39 -6.53 13.59
C LEU A 246 -44.97 -7.72 12.82
N ALA A 247 -44.85 -7.66 11.49
CA ALA A 247 -45.24 -8.73 10.59
C ALA A 247 -44.24 -8.86 9.43
N VAL A 248 -44.07 -10.07 8.92
CA VAL A 248 -43.28 -10.35 7.71
C VAL A 248 -44.19 -10.97 6.66
N THR A 249 -44.11 -10.47 5.44
CA THR A 249 -44.77 -11.03 4.25
C THR A 249 -43.75 -11.29 3.16
N LEU A 250 -44.11 -12.15 2.20
CA LEU A 250 -43.37 -12.31 0.94
C LEU A 250 -44.06 -11.42 -0.11
N GLU A 251 -43.33 -10.46 -0.65
CA GLU A 251 -43.83 -9.44 -1.58
C GLU A 251 -43.07 -9.51 -2.91
N PRO A 252 -43.58 -8.89 -3.99
CA PRO A 252 -42.81 -8.74 -5.22
C PRO A 252 -41.44 -8.08 -4.99
N ARG A 253 -40.46 -8.41 -5.83
CA ARG A 253 -39.08 -7.91 -5.74
C ARG A 253 -39.03 -6.41 -5.51
N GLY A 254 -38.30 -5.98 -4.49
CA GLY A 254 -38.17 -4.57 -4.09
C GLY A 254 -39.23 -4.07 -3.10
N GLY A 255 -40.22 -4.90 -2.75
CA GLY A 255 -41.27 -4.60 -1.79
C GLY A 255 -42.33 -3.62 -2.31
N LEU A 256 -43.33 -3.37 -1.47
CA LEU A 256 -44.47 -2.51 -1.76
C LEU A 256 -44.70 -1.46 -0.67
N SER A 257 -45.55 -0.47 -0.94
CA SER A 257 -45.97 0.54 0.05
C SER A 257 -47.07 0.03 0.99
N ALA A 258 -47.74 -1.07 0.64
CA ALA A 258 -48.71 -1.76 1.45
C ALA A 258 -48.58 -3.28 1.24
N PRO A 259 -48.90 -4.11 2.26
CA PRO A 259 -48.78 -5.56 2.14
C PRO A 259 -49.71 -6.12 1.06
N SER A 260 -49.20 -7.00 0.20
CA SER A 260 -49.99 -7.74 -0.78
C SER A 260 -49.99 -9.25 -0.52
N GLY A 261 -48.92 -9.77 0.07
CA GLY A 261 -48.76 -11.17 0.44
C GLY A 261 -49.48 -11.56 1.73
N ALA A 262 -49.58 -12.88 1.97
CA ALA A 262 -50.03 -13.40 3.24
C ALA A 262 -48.99 -13.12 4.34
N VAL A 263 -49.45 -12.88 5.57
CA VAL A 263 -48.55 -12.70 6.73
C VAL A 263 -47.94 -14.04 7.10
N LEU A 264 -46.64 -14.16 6.93
CA LEU A 264 -45.88 -15.38 7.20
C LEU A 264 -45.46 -15.44 8.67
N LEU A 265 -44.90 -14.35 9.19
CA LEU A 265 -44.52 -14.22 10.59
C LEU A 265 -45.19 -13.01 11.23
N GLN A 266 -45.59 -13.11 12.49
CA GLN A 266 -46.20 -12.02 13.23
C GLN A 266 -45.81 -12.08 14.71
N GLY A 267 -45.66 -10.91 15.33
CA GLY A 267 -45.49 -10.75 16.78
C GLY A 267 -46.04 -9.42 17.27
N LYS A 268 -46.35 -9.32 18.56
CA LYS A 268 -46.76 -8.08 19.23
C LYS A 268 -45.65 -7.58 20.16
N ALA A 269 -45.70 -6.28 20.46
CA ALA A 269 -44.86 -5.66 21.48
C ALA A 269 -45.12 -6.25 22.88
#